data_AF-A0A432PZF5-F1
#
_entry.id   AF-A0A432PZF5-F1
#
_cell.length_a   1.000
_cell.length_b   1.000
_cell.length_c   1.000
_cell.angle_alpha   90.00
_cell.angle_beta   90.00
_cell.angle_gamma   90.00
#
_symmetry.space_group_name_H-M   'P 1'
#
loop_
_entity.id
_entity.type
_entity.pdbx_description
1 polymer ?
#
loop_
_entity_poly.entity_id
_entity_poly.type
_entity_poly.pdbx_seq_one_letter_code
_entity_poly.pdbx_strand_id
1 'polypeptide(L)'
;MKELVREKILNALKELYSIQIENFKVEKPKEEAHGDLATNVAFLLARELKKPPVNIAQELADFLSKDETFRGVEAVKGFINFRFSEKFLKEEFKKYLLGGDDYFKENLGKGLKVQIEFVSANPTGPLHLGHGRGAVVGDTLARLFNFFNYDVTREYYINDAGRQVYLLGVSIYYRYLEECPQRDEEIFKEIKEIFEKDGYRGEYVKEIARRLREFIGGDLCSPKNANLNEIRK
;
A
#
# COMPACT_ATOMS: atom_id res chain seq x y z
N MET A 1 11.27 15.36 -13.53
CA MET A 1 11.18 15.83 -14.93
C MET A 1 9.92 16.64 -15.23
N LYS A 2 8.68 16.15 -15.01
CA LYS A 2 7.46 16.96 -15.22
C LYS A 2 7.44 18.25 -14.39
N GLU A 3 7.73 18.15 -13.10
CA GLU A 3 7.82 19.32 -12.21
C GLU A 3 8.91 20.31 -12.65
N LEU A 4 10.08 19.82 -13.07
CA LEU A 4 11.14 20.67 -13.63
C LEU A 4 10.65 21.48 -14.84
N VAL A 5 9.97 20.83 -15.79
CA VAL A 5 9.41 21.52 -16.97
C VAL A 5 8.33 22.51 -16.56
N ARG A 6 7.49 22.13 -15.60
CA ARG A 6 6.44 23.00 -15.03
C ARG A 6 7.04 24.27 -14.41
N GLU A 7 8.10 24.13 -13.62
CA GLU A 7 8.83 25.24 -13.01
C GLU A 7 9.43 26.17 -14.08
N LYS A 8 10.09 25.62 -15.09
CA LYS A 8 10.64 26.40 -16.22
C LYS A 8 9.55 27.16 -16.99
N ILE A 9 8.39 26.53 -17.21
CA ILE A 9 7.23 27.21 -17.83
C ILE A 9 6.75 28.36 -16.93
N LEU A 10 6.57 28.13 -15.63
CA LEU A 10 6.13 29.18 -14.70
C LEU A 10 7.10 30.37 -14.68
N ASN A 11 8.41 30.12 -14.70
CA ASN A 11 9.41 31.17 -14.79
C ASN A 11 9.32 31.93 -16.13
N ALA A 12 9.19 31.22 -17.25
CA ALA A 12 9.02 31.85 -18.56
C ALA A 12 7.75 32.71 -18.64
N LEU A 13 6.64 32.26 -18.05
CA LEU A 13 5.39 33.03 -17.99
C LEU A 13 5.52 34.30 -17.17
N LYS A 14 6.23 34.22 -16.03
CA LYS A 14 6.51 35.37 -15.19
C LYS A 14 7.37 36.40 -15.93
N GLU A 15 8.40 35.95 -16.65
CA GLU A 15 9.32 36.83 -17.37
C GLU A 15 8.69 37.47 -18.63
N LEU A 16 8.01 36.69 -19.45
CA LEU A 16 7.45 37.18 -20.72
C LEU A 16 6.16 37.98 -20.53
N TYR A 17 5.33 37.59 -19.57
CA TYR A 17 3.96 38.08 -19.47
C TYR A 17 3.59 38.61 -18.09
N SER A 18 4.43 38.41 -17.07
CA SER A 18 4.09 38.72 -15.66
C SER A 18 2.80 38.03 -15.18
N ILE A 19 2.55 36.81 -15.68
CA ILE A 19 1.38 35.99 -15.34
C ILE A 19 1.80 34.79 -14.50
N GLN A 20 0.92 34.38 -13.57
CA GLN A 20 0.99 33.09 -12.88
C GLN A 20 -0.29 32.29 -13.12
N ILE A 21 -0.13 31.01 -13.45
CA ILE A 21 -1.22 30.08 -13.69
C ILE A 21 -0.85 28.69 -13.18
N GLU A 22 -1.78 28.01 -12.52
CA GLU A 22 -1.52 26.68 -11.97
C GLU A 22 -2.21 25.55 -12.76
N ASN A 23 -3.29 25.83 -13.47
CA ASN A 23 -4.15 24.76 -14.00
C ASN A 23 -3.73 24.19 -15.38
N PHE A 24 -2.47 24.35 -15.77
CA PHE A 24 -1.93 23.73 -16.99
C PHE A 24 -1.34 22.35 -16.72
N LYS A 25 -1.31 21.52 -17.77
CA LYS A 25 -0.81 20.14 -17.71
C LYS A 25 0.56 20.04 -18.35
N VAL A 26 1.41 19.19 -17.79
CA VAL A 26 2.65 18.70 -18.41
C VAL A 26 2.57 17.18 -18.48
N GLU A 27 2.46 16.64 -19.69
CA GLU A 27 2.20 15.21 -19.91
C GLU A 27 3.02 14.65 -21.07
N LYS A 28 3.11 13.31 -21.18
CA LYS A 28 3.76 12.69 -22.34
C LYS A 28 2.85 12.93 -23.56
N PRO A 29 3.39 13.41 -24.69
CA PRO A 29 2.57 13.61 -25.89
C PRO A 29 2.02 12.28 -26.41
N LYS A 30 0.90 12.35 -27.14
CA LYS A 30 0.27 11.16 -27.75
C LYS A 30 1.16 10.51 -28.82
N GLU A 31 1.88 11.34 -29.58
CA GLU A 31 2.81 10.92 -30.62
C GLU A 31 4.23 11.12 -30.12
N GLU A 32 5.05 10.07 -30.11
CA GLU A 32 6.44 10.15 -29.63
C GLU A 32 7.31 11.09 -30.49
N ALA A 33 6.92 11.30 -31.75
CA ALA A 33 7.54 12.30 -32.62
C ALA A 33 7.47 13.72 -32.03
N HIS A 34 6.49 14.01 -31.17
CA HIS A 34 6.34 15.30 -30.48
C HIS A 34 7.15 15.40 -29.18
N GLY A 35 8.12 14.51 -28.97
CA GLY A 35 9.11 14.64 -27.89
C GLY A 35 8.73 13.95 -26.58
N ASP A 36 9.40 14.35 -25.50
CA ASP A 36 9.36 13.67 -24.21
C ASP A 36 8.16 14.12 -23.36
N LEU A 37 7.87 15.42 -23.40
CA LEU A 37 6.78 16.06 -22.67
C LEU A 37 6.14 17.17 -23.50
N ALA A 38 4.87 17.47 -23.22
CA ALA A 38 4.12 18.54 -23.83
C ALA A 38 3.27 19.30 -22.81
N THR A 39 2.96 20.56 -23.09
CA THR A 39 2.05 21.38 -22.27
C THR A 39 0.97 22.06 -23.11
N ASN A 40 -0.21 22.23 -22.51
CA ASN A 40 -1.36 22.93 -23.08
C ASN A 40 -1.47 24.40 -22.61
N VAL A 41 -0.46 24.92 -21.90
CA VAL A 41 -0.53 26.22 -21.21
C VAL A 41 -0.94 27.38 -22.11
N ALA A 42 -0.51 27.38 -23.38
CA ALA A 42 -0.82 28.45 -24.32
C ALA A 42 -2.33 28.58 -24.63
N PHE A 43 -3.09 27.48 -24.58
CA PHE A 43 -4.55 27.54 -24.75
C PHE A 43 -5.24 28.25 -23.60
N LEU A 44 -4.73 28.07 -22.38
CA LEU A 44 -5.30 28.69 -21.18
C LEU A 44 -5.07 30.20 -21.16
N LEU A 45 -3.94 30.64 -21.70
CA LEU A 45 -3.52 32.05 -21.72
C LEU A 45 -4.14 32.86 -22.87
N ALA A 46 -4.76 32.21 -23.86
CA ALA A 46 -5.26 32.88 -25.05
C ALA A 46 -6.28 33.99 -24.75
N ARG A 47 -7.16 33.78 -23.77
CA ARG A 47 -8.15 34.78 -23.35
C ARG A 47 -7.51 35.96 -22.60
N GLU A 48 -6.58 35.66 -21.71
CA GLU A 48 -5.91 36.66 -20.87
C GLU A 48 -4.98 37.55 -21.69
N LEU A 49 -4.17 36.95 -22.57
CA LEU A 49 -3.23 37.65 -23.44
C LEU A 49 -3.88 38.22 -24.71
N LYS A 50 -5.15 37.89 -24.99
CA LYS A 50 -5.86 38.26 -26.23
C LYS A 50 -5.07 37.91 -27.50
N LYS A 51 -4.32 36.81 -27.46
CA LYS A 51 -3.47 36.31 -28.55
C LYS A 51 -3.90 34.89 -28.95
N PRO A 52 -3.77 34.50 -30.24
CA PRO A 52 -3.98 33.12 -30.65
C PRO A 52 -3.04 32.15 -29.90
N PRO A 53 -3.51 30.97 -29.44
CA PRO A 53 -2.67 29.99 -28.73
C PRO A 53 -1.39 29.61 -29.47
N VAL A 54 -1.43 29.55 -30.81
CA VAL A 54 -0.27 29.23 -31.64
C VAL A 54 0.84 30.26 -31.47
N ASN A 55 0.51 31.55 -31.40
CA ASN A 55 1.49 32.62 -31.23
C ASN A 55 2.08 32.59 -29.82
N ILE A 56 1.25 32.37 -28.80
CA ILE A 56 1.70 32.23 -27.40
C ILE A 56 2.62 31.01 -27.26
N ALA A 57 2.26 29.89 -27.86
CA ALA A 57 3.07 28.68 -27.85
C ALA A 57 4.42 28.91 -28.53
N GLN A 58 4.45 29.63 -29.66
CA GLN A 58 5.70 29.96 -30.35
C GLN A 58 6.59 30.89 -29.51
N GLU A 59 6.04 31.97 -28.96
CA GLU A 59 6.77 32.90 -28.08
C GLU A 59 7.40 32.17 -26.87
N LEU A 60 6.65 31.27 -26.24
CA LEU A 60 7.15 30.45 -25.13
C LEU A 60 8.18 29.41 -25.57
N ALA A 61 7.97 28.75 -26.71
CA ALA A 61 8.92 27.78 -27.25
C ALA A 61 10.26 28.44 -27.57
N ASP A 62 10.24 29.60 -28.23
CA ASP A 62 11.43 30.36 -28.57
C ASP A 62 12.20 30.81 -27.33
N PHE A 63 11.48 31.23 -26.28
CA PHE A 63 12.10 31.57 -25.00
C PHE A 63 12.73 30.35 -24.32
N LEU A 64 11.97 29.26 -24.17
CA LEU A 64 12.39 28.04 -23.46
C LEU A 64 13.46 27.26 -24.22
N SER A 65 13.55 27.41 -25.54
CA SER A 65 14.58 26.76 -26.37
C SER A 65 16.01 27.19 -26.05
N LYS A 66 16.19 28.31 -25.34
CA LYS A 66 17.49 28.83 -24.91
C LYS A 66 18.04 28.09 -23.68
N ASP A 67 17.23 27.29 -23.02
CA ASP A 67 17.60 26.55 -21.82
C ASP A 67 18.35 25.25 -22.18
N GLU A 68 19.56 25.06 -21.66
CA GLU A 68 20.40 23.88 -21.94
C GLU A 68 19.77 22.54 -21.53
N THR A 69 18.74 22.58 -20.69
CA THR A 69 17.95 21.38 -20.31
C THR A 69 17.32 20.73 -21.53
N PHE A 70 17.00 21.52 -22.56
CA PHE A 70 16.30 21.05 -23.75
C PHE A 70 17.24 21.06 -24.96
N ARG A 71 17.20 19.98 -25.76
CA ARG A 71 17.77 20.00 -27.12
C ARG A 71 16.81 20.59 -28.14
N GLY A 72 15.53 20.68 -27.79
CA GLY A 72 14.51 21.25 -28.65
C GLY A 72 13.22 21.53 -27.90
N VAL A 73 12.63 22.69 -28.19
CA VAL A 73 11.29 23.09 -27.73
C VAL A 73 10.52 23.54 -28.96
N GLU A 74 9.41 22.89 -29.26
CA GLU A 74 8.65 23.09 -30.50
C GLU A 74 7.19 23.42 -30.21
N ALA A 75 6.67 24.48 -30.84
CA ALA A 75 5.26 24.79 -30.83
C ALA A 75 4.53 24.03 -31.95
N VAL A 76 3.54 23.21 -31.61
CA VAL A 76 2.73 22.47 -32.59
C VAL A 76 1.25 22.65 -32.26
N LYS A 77 0.52 23.33 -33.16
CA LYS A 77 -0.94 23.57 -33.03
C LYS A 77 -1.36 24.17 -31.68
N GLY A 78 -0.50 24.97 -31.03
CA GLY A 78 -0.76 25.58 -29.72
C GLY A 78 -0.33 24.74 -28.51
N PHE A 79 0.19 23.54 -28.71
CA PHE A 79 0.96 22.82 -27.68
C PHE A 79 2.42 23.23 -27.75
N ILE A 80 3.11 23.16 -26.62
CA ILE A 80 4.58 23.31 -26.55
C ILE A 80 5.15 21.94 -26.18
N ASN A 81 6.03 21.43 -27.02
CA ASN A 81 6.64 20.12 -26.96
C ASN A 81 8.11 20.24 -26.56
N PHE A 82 8.59 19.39 -25.67
CA PHE A 82 9.94 19.43 -25.10
C PHE A 82 10.71 18.16 -25.43
N ARG A 83 11.97 18.31 -25.82
CA ARG A 83 12.95 17.21 -25.91
C ARG A 83 14.13 17.54 -25.02
N PHE A 84 14.44 16.66 -24.07
CA PHE A 84 15.57 16.86 -23.16
C PHE A 84 16.90 16.72 -23.90
N SER A 85 17.90 17.49 -23.47
CA SER A 85 19.25 17.38 -24.01
C SER A 85 19.94 16.13 -23.49
N GLU A 86 20.79 15.52 -24.32
CA GLU A 86 21.57 14.36 -23.88
C GLU A 86 22.46 14.68 -22.69
N LYS A 87 23.01 15.90 -22.66
CA LYS A 87 23.84 16.40 -21.55
C LYS A 87 23.05 16.35 -20.25
N PHE A 88 21.86 16.95 -20.23
CA PHE A 88 20.97 16.94 -19.07
C PHE A 88 20.61 15.51 -18.64
N LEU A 89 20.19 14.65 -19.58
CA LEU A 89 19.84 13.27 -19.25
C LEU A 89 21.02 12.47 -18.69
N LYS A 90 22.23 12.65 -19.24
CA LYS A 90 23.47 12.03 -18.74
C LYS A 90 23.82 12.52 -17.33
N GLU A 91 23.65 13.81 -17.07
CA GLU A 91 23.89 14.40 -15.75
C GLU A 91 22.88 13.88 -14.72
N GLU A 92 21.59 13.83 -15.05
CA GLU A 92 20.56 13.25 -14.17
C GLU A 92 20.80 11.76 -13.91
N PHE A 93 21.15 11.00 -14.95
CA PHE A 93 21.49 9.58 -14.79
C PHE A 93 22.74 9.39 -13.94
N LYS A 94 23.75 10.26 -14.07
CA LYS A 94 24.93 10.24 -13.21
C LYS A 94 24.58 10.53 -11.76
N LYS A 95 23.69 11.49 -11.49
CA LYS A 95 23.19 11.75 -10.12
C LYS A 95 22.50 10.52 -9.54
N TYR A 96 21.67 9.83 -10.35
CA TYR A 96 21.06 8.56 -9.97
C TYR A 96 22.09 7.50 -9.60
N LEU A 97 23.08 7.26 -10.45
CA LEU A 97 24.12 6.26 -10.19
C LEU A 97 24.96 6.57 -8.95
N LEU A 98 25.26 7.85 -8.70
CA LEU A 98 26.04 8.27 -7.53
C LEU A 98 25.22 8.29 -6.24
N GLY A 99 23.90 8.50 -6.31
CA GLY A 99 23.02 8.53 -5.15
C GLY A 99 22.73 7.16 -4.54
N GLY A 100 22.94 6.07 -5.28
CA GLY A 100 22.74 4.71 -4.79
C GLY A 100 21.31 4.46 -4.29
N ASP A 101 21.18 3.65 -3.23
CA ASP A 101 19.88 3.23 -2.65
C ASP A 101 19.09 4.41 -2.07
N ASP A 102 19.77 5.50 -1.68
CA ASP A 102 19.15 6.68 -1.10
C ASP A 102 18.76 7.74 -2.15
N TYR A 103 18.97 7.52 -3.45
CA TYR A 103 18.73 8.54 -4.47
C TYR A 103 17.29 9.08 -4.48
N PHE A 104 16.31 8.19 -4.29
CA PHE A 104 14.89 8.57 -4.22
C PHE A 104 14.41 8.89 -2.80
N LYS A 105 15.30 8.87 -1.82
CA LYS A 105 14.95 9.09 -0.43
C LYS A 105 14.64 10.57 -0.23
N GLU A 106 13.43 10.83 0.24
CA GLU A 106 12.96 12.17 0.56
C GLU A 106 12.44 12.21 1.98
N ASN A 107 12.51 13.38 2.62
CA ASN A 107 11.96 13.59 3.96
C ASN A 107 10.49 14.07 3.89
N LEU A 108 9.63 13.32 3.18
CA LEU A 108 8.21 13.66 3.06
C LEU A 108 7.47 13.48 4.39
N GLY A 109 7.83 12.41 5.11
CA GLY A 109 7.21 12.05 6.38
C GLY A 109 7.57 12.97 7.53
N LYS A 110 8.74 13.63 7.51
CA LYS A 110 9.17 14.57 8.56
C LYS A 110 9.11 13.96 9.97
N GLY A 111 9.29 12.64 10.10
CA GLY A 111 9.16 11.91 11.37
C GLY A 111 7.72 11.78 11.88
N LEU A 112 6.71 12.04 11.04
CA LEU A 112 5.31 11.81 11.39
C LEU A 112 5.07 10.32 11.66
N LYS A 113 4.32 10.05 12.73
CA LYS A 113 3.99 8.70 13.16
C LYS A 113 2.88 8.13 12.29
N VAL A 114 3.08 6.91 11.81
CA VAL A 114 2.10 6.17 11.01
C VAL A 114 2.00 4.74 11.54
N GLN A 115 0.79 4.32 11.86
CA GLN A 115 0.49 2.95 12.23
C GLN A 115 -0.11 2.23 11.02
N ILE A 116 0.44 1.06 10.70
CA ILE A 116 -0.04 0.21 9.60
C ILE A 116 -0.39 -1.15 10.20
N GLU A 117 -1.68 -1.40 10.35
CA GLU A 117 -2.22 -2.70 10.76
C GLU A 117 -2.48 -3.57 9.52
N PHE A 118 -2.01 -4.81 9.53
CA PHE A 118 -2.25 -5.73 8.43
C PHE A 118 -2.23 -7.21 8.87
N VAL A 119 -2.77 -8.07 8.00
CA VAL A 119 -3.10 -9.48 8.25
C VAL A 119 -4.25 -9.67 9.25
N SER A 120 -4.07 -9.27 10.51
CA SER A 120 -5.06 -9.32 11.61
C SER A 120 -6.03 -10.51 11.52
N ALA A 121 -5.48 -11.69 11.25
CA ALA A 121 -6.29 -12.88 11.04
C ALA A 121 -6.74 -13.41 12.41
N ASN A 122 -8.03 -13.75 12.53
CA ASN A 122 -8.54 -14.38 13.73
C ASN A 122 -7.76 -15.69 13.99
N PRO A 123 -7.37 -15.98 15.24
CA PRO A 123 -6.51 -17.11 15.60
C PRO A 123 -7.27 -18.45 15.60
N THR A 124 -8.16 -18.65 14.63
CA THR A 124 -9.07 -19.81 14.57
C THR A 124 -8.70 -20.83 13.50
N GLY A 125 -7.56 -20.65 12.85
CA GLY A 125 -7.03 -21.60 11.88
C GLY A 125 -5.68 -21.18 11.32
N PRO A 126 -5.06 -22.05 10.51
CA PRO A 126 -3.78 -21.75 9.87
C PRO A 126 -3.92 -20.60 8.87
N LEU A 127 -2.82 -19.86 8.68
CA LEU A 127 -2.77 -18.82 7.65
C LEU A 127 -2.76 -19.44 6.26
N HIS A 128 -3.44 -18.79 5.31
CA HIS A 128 -3.51 -19.20 3.91
C HIS A 128 -3.04 -18.06 2.98
N LEU A 129 -3.00 -18.33 1.67
CA LEU A 129 -2.50 -17.37 0.66
C LEU A 129 -3.18 -15.99 0.72
N GLY A 130 -4.49 -15.93 1.03
CA GLY A 130 -5.20 -14.67 1.28
C GLY A 130 -4.56 -13.79 2.36
N HIS A 131 -4.13 -14.36 3.50
CA HIS A 131 -3.39 -13.65 4.53
C HIS A 131 -2.01 -13.21 4.03
N GLY A 132 -1.34 -14.07 3.26
CA GLY A 132 -0.05 -13.76 2.64
C GLY A 132 -0.11 -12.53 1.73
N ARG A 133 -1.18 -12.39 0.93
CA ARG A 133 -1.42 -11.18 0.13
C ARG A 133 -1.52 -9.93 1.01
N GLY A 134 -2.27 -10.00 2.12
CA GLY A 134 -2.38 -8.92 3.09
C GLY A 134 -1.02 -8.57 3.73
N ALA A 135 -0.23 -9.58 4.05
CA ALA A 135 1.12 -9.43 4.60
C ALA A 135 2.05 -8.67 3.64
N VAL A 136 2.06 -9.06 2.36
CA VAL A 136 2.90 -8.43 1.34
C VAL A 136 2.51 -6.97 1.13
N VAL A 137 1.22 -6.68 1.01
CA VAL A 137 0.74 -5.30 0.80
C VAL A 137 1.09 -4.42 2.00
N GLY A 138 0.78 -4.88 3.23
CA GLY A 138 1.03 -4.12 4.45
C GLY A 138 2.52 -3.87 4.69
N ASP A 139 3.37 -4.89 4.53
CA ASP A 139 4.81 -4.71 4.70
C ASP A 139 5.43 -3.83 3.61
N THR A 140 4.98 -3.94 2.36
CA THR A 140 5.44 -3.07 1.26
C THR A 140 5.08 -1.61 1.55
N LEU A 141 3.86 -1.35 2.04
CA LEU A 141 3.44 -0.01 2.43
C LEU A 141 4.29 0.52 3.59
N ALA A 142 4.53 -0.29 4.61
CA ALA A 142 5.38 0.09 5.74
C ALA A 142 6.83 0.38 5.31
N ARG A 143 7.40 -0.38 4.37
CA ARG A 143 8.72 -0.09 3.80
C ARG A 143 8.73 1.22 3.03
N LEU A 144 7.69 1.50 2.24
CA LEU A 144 7.58 2.74 1.49
C LEU A 144 7.50 3.97 2.41
N PHE A 145 6.70 3.90 3.48
CA PHE A 145 6.62 4.97 4.47
C PHE A 145 7.95 5.16 5.23
N ASN A 146 8.61 4.08 5.64
CA ASN A 146 9.94 4.18 6.24
C ASN A 146 10.96 4.83 5.28
N PHE A 147 10.91 4.46 4.00
CA PHE A 147 11.77 5.02 2.97
C PHE A 147 11.60 6.54 2.85
N PHE A 148 10.38 7.07 3.05
CA PHE A 148 10.10 8.50 3.04
C PHE A 148 10.17 9.19 4.44
N ASN A 149 10.90 8.59 5.39
CA ASN A 149 11.15 9.14 6.73
C ASN A 149 9.89 9.39 7.59
N TYR A 150 8.93 8.47 7.51
CA TYR A 150 7.87 8.33 8.52
C TYR A 150 8.34 7.43 9.67
N ASP A 151 7.83 7.67 10.87
CA ASP A 151 8.01 6.79 12.03
C ASP A 151 6.90 5.71 12.00
N VAL A 152 7.22 4.55 11.43
CA VAL A 152 6.22 3.52 11.11
C VAL A 152 6.14 2.44 12.19
N THR A 153 4.96 2.31 12.79
CA THR A 153 4.59 1.16 13.62
C THR A 153 3.81 0.16 12.77
N ARG A 154 4.27 -1.10 12.74
CA ARG A 154 3.54 -2.21 12.12
C ARG A 154 2.75 -2.94 13.20
N GLU A 155 1.48 -3.22 12.98
CA GLU A 155 0.64 -3.92 13.95
C GLU A 155 -0.06 -5.14 13.34
N TYR A 156 -0.26 -6.13 14.20
CA TYR A 156 -1.07 -7.32 13.95
C TYR A 156 -2.08 -7.41 15.08
N TYR A 157 -3.36 -7.19 14.77
CA TYR A 157 -4.41 -7.34 15.77
C TYR A 157 -4.80 -8.81 15.91
N ILE A 158 -4.70 -9.32 17.15
CA ILE A 158 -5.15 -10.66 17.50
C ILE A 158 -6.52 -10.51 18.18
N ASN A 159 -7.56 -11.01 17.52
CA ASN A 159 -8.88 -11.11 18.13
C ASN A 159 -9.02 -12.46 18.85
N ASP A 160 -8.68 -12.50 20.12
CA ASP A 160 -8.77 -13.68 20.98
C ASP A 160 -10.14 -13.86 21.65
N ALA A 161 -11.13 -13.04 21.28
CA ALA A 161 -12.46 -13.08 21.85
C ALA A 161 -13.57 -13.37 20.82
N GLY A 162 -14.71 -13.85 21.33
CA GLY A 162 -15.95 -13.97 20.58
C GLY A 162 -16.24 -15.37 20.03
N ARG A 163 -17.30 -15.47 19.20
CA ARG A 163 -17.89 -16.75 18.80
C ARG A 163 -16.91 -17.68 18.08
N GLN A 164 -16.02 -17.14 17.24
CA GLN A 164 -15.06 -17.97 16.51
C GLN A 164 -14.07 -18.66 17.45
N VAL A 165 -13.51 -17.92 18.42
CA VAL A 165 -12.59 -18.49 19.42
C VAL A 165 -13.32 -19.51 20.30
N TYR A 166 -14.55 -19.21 20.72
CA TYR A 166 -15.39 -20.17 21.44
C TYR A 166 -15.60 -21.47 20.65
N LEU A 167 -15.97 -21.37 19.36
CA LEU A 167 -16.19 -22.54 18.51
C LEU A 167 -14.89 -23.33 18.29
N LEU A 168 -13.74 -22.66 18.19
CA LEU A 168 -12.44 -23.33 18.14
C LEU A 168 -12.19 -24.11 19.45
N GLY A 169 -12.41 -23.49 20.60
CA GLY A 169 -12.29 -24.14 21.91
C GLY A 169 -13.19 -25.36 22.06
N VAL A 170 -14.46 -25.23 21.68
CA VAL A 170 -15.43 -26.36 21.64
C VAL A 170 -14.92 -27.48 20.73
N SER A 171 -14.35 -27.14 19.57
CA SER A 171 -13.86 -28.13 18.61
C SER A 171 -12.63 -28.87 19.13
N ILE A 172 -11.70 -28.17 19.77
CA ILE A 172 -10.54 -28.76 20.45
C ILE A 172 -11.02 -29.67 21.59
N TYR A 173 -11.97 -29.19 22.40
CA TYR A 173 -12.48 -29.96 23.54
C TYR A 173 -13.22 -31.22 23.12
N TYR A 174 -14.03 -31.16 22.05
CA TYR A 174 -14.65 -32.33 21.44
C TYR A 174 -13.60 -33.39 21.07
N ARG A 175 -12.56 -32.99 20.32
CA ARG A 175 -11.47 -33.90 19.91
C ARG A 175 -10.69 -34.44 21.10
N TYR A 176 -10.50 -33.65 22.14
CA TYR A 176 -9.87 -34.09 23.39
C TYR A 176 -10.70 -35.19 24.08
N LEU A 177 -12.02 -35.00 24.19
CA LEU A 177 -12.93 -35.97 24.81
C LEU A 177 -13.04 -37.28 24.01
N GLU A 178 -12.89 -37.24 22.67
CA GLU A 178 -12.82 -38.48 21.85
C GLU A 178 -11.70 -39.42 22.32
N GLU A 179 -10.62 -38.87 22.88
CA GLU A 179 -9.49 -39.66 23.38
C GLU A 179 -9.58 -40.01 24.88
N CYS A 180 -10.62 -39.55 25.58
CA CYS A 180 -10.83 -39.81 27.01
C CYS A 180 -11.60 -41.11 27.26
N PRO A 181 -11.01 -42.14 27.89
CA PRO A 181 -11.71 -43.40 28.16
C PRO A 181 -12.81 -43.29 29.22
N GLN A 182 -12.68 -42.35 30.16
CA GLN A 182 -13.62 -42.12 31.27
C GLN A 182 -14.27 -40.74 31.14
N ARG A 183 -14.68 -40.38 29.93
CA ARG A 183 -15.32 -39.08 29.70
C ARG A 183 -16.71 -39.01 30.33
N ASP A 184 -17.13 -37.80 30.66
CA ASP A 184 -18.54 -37.53 30.96
C ASP A 184 -19.38 -37.59 29.67
N GLU A 185 -20.30 -38.56 29.59
CA GLU A 185 -21.10 -38.80 28.38
C GLU A 185 -22.18 -37.72 28.14
N GLU A 186 -22.64 -37.02 29.18
CA GLU A 186 -23.61 -35.94 29.03
C GLU A 186 -22.94 -34.70 28.41
N ILE A 187 -21.78 -34.32 28.96
CA ILE A 187 -20.95 -33.23 28.42
C ILE A 187 -20.49 -33.57 27.00
N PHE A 188 -20.08 -34.82 26.74
CA PHE A 188 -19.67 -35.24 25.41
C PHE A 188 -20.79 -35.06 24.38
N LYS A 189 -22.03 -35.43 24.73
CA LYS A 189 -23.19 -35.27 23.85
C LYS A 189 -23.50 -33.79 23.56
N GLU A 190 -23.47 -32.92 24.58
CA GLU A 190 -23.69 -31.48 24.41
C GLU A 190 -22.63 -30.85 23.49
N ILE A 191 -21.35 -31.10 23.77
CA ILE A 191 -20.22 -30.58 23.00
C ILE A 191 -20.25 -31.12 21.56
N LYS A 192 -20.61 -32.39 21.37
CA LYS A 192 -20.78 -33.00 20.05
C LYS A 192 -21.84 -32.29 19.22
N GLU A 193 -22.99 -31.93 19.80
CA GLU A 193 -24.05 -31.22 19.08
C GLU A 193 -23.57 -29.87 18.53
N ILE A 194 -22.85 -29.10 19.36
CA ILE A 194 -22.27 -27.80 18.95
C ILE A 194 -21.21 -28.01 17.87
N PHE A 195 -20.32 -28.99 18.04
CA PHE A 195 -19.26 -29.31 17.09
C PHE A 195 -19.81 -29.76 15.73
N GLU A 196 -20.82 -30.62 15.71
CA GLU A 196 -21.42 -31.11 14.47
C GLU A 196 -22.08 -29.98 13.69
N LYS A 197 -22.65 -28.99 14.39
CA LYS A 197 -23.29 -27.84 13.75
C LYS A 197 -22.29 -26.81 13.22
N ASP A 198 -21.43 -26.29 14.10
CA ASP A 198 -20.61 -25.08 13.83
C ASP A 198 -19.11 -25.29 14.10
N GLY A 199 -18.67 -26.51 14.42
CA GLY A 199 -17.29 -26.80 14.81
C GLY A 199 -16.27 -26.76 13.68
N TYR A 200 -15.03 -26.45 14.04
CA TYR A 200 -13.86 -26.50 13.17
C TYR A 200 -13.41 -27.96 12.99
N ARG A 201 -13.35 -28.42 11.74
CA ARG A 201 -13.09 -29.84 11.41
C ARG A 201 -11.70 -30.14 10.83
N GLY A 202 -10.82 -29.14 10.78
CA GLY A 202 -9.48 -29.30 10.22
C GLY A 202 -8.60 -30.22 11.06
N GLU A 203 -7.62 -30.89 10.43
CA GLU A 203 -6.69 -31.80 11.12
C GLU A 203 -5.89 -31.10 12.23
N TYR A 204 -5.60 -29.80 12.07
CA TYR A 204 -4.93 -28.99 13.09
C TYR A 204 -5.70 -28.97 14.43
N VAL A 205 -7.03 -29.12 14.43
CA VAL A 205 -7.84 -29.17 15.67
C VAL A 205 -7.54 -30.44 16.45
N LYS A 206 -7.42 -31.58 15.76
CA LYS A 206 -7.05 -32.86 16.39
C LYS A 206 -5.62 -32.80 16.92
N GLU A 207 -4.70 -32.19 16.17
CA GLU A 207 -3.32 -32.01 16.61
C GLU A 207 -3.23 -31.15 17.88
N ILE A 208 -3.97 -30.02 17.92
CA ILE A 208 -4.02 -29.17 19.11
C ILE A 208 -4.62 -29.94 20.30
N ALA A 209 -5.71 -30.69 20.10
CA ALA A 209 -6.33 -31.49 21.15
C ALA A 209 -5.39 -32.57 21.72
N ARG A 210 -4.64 -33.26 20.85
CA ARG A 210 -3.63 -34.24 21.26
C ARG A 210 -2.51 -33.59 22.07
N ARG A 211 -1.98 -32.45 21.60
CA ARG A 211 -0.96 -31.68 22.33
C ARG A 211 -1.47 -31.17 23.68
N LEU A 212 -2.73 -30.75 23.74
CA LEU A 212 -3.38 -30.37 25.00
C LEU A 212 -3.43 -31.56 25.96
N ARG A 213 -3.83 -32.75 25.48
CA ARG A 213 -3.86 -33.98 26.28
C ARG A 213 -2.48 -34.44 26.76
N GLU A 214 -1.45 -34.28 25.93
CA GLU A 214 -0.06 -34.50 26.33
C GLU A 214 0.36 -33.52 27.44
N PHE A 215 -0.14 -32.28 27.41
CA PHE A 215 0.22 -31.24 28.37
C PHE A 215 -0.52 -31.33 29.71
N ILE A 216 -1.84 -31.57 29.70
CA ILE A 216 -2.69 -31.58 30.92
C ILE A 216 -3.21 -32.97 31.31
N GLY A 217 -2.81 -34.04 30.62
CA GLY A 217 -3.31 -35.38 30.90
C GLY A 217 -4.81 -35.51 30.67
N GLY A 218 -5.51 -36.20 31.57
CA GLY A 218 -6.94 -36.49 31.52
C GLY A 218 -7.83 -35.55 32.33
N ASP A 219 -7.30 -34.41 32.79
CA ASP A 219 -7.96 -33.51 33.75
C ASP A 219 -9.31 -32.97 33.25
N LEU A 220 -9.47 -32.82 31.93
CA LEU A 220 -10.73 -32.37 31.32
C LEU A 220 -11.63 -33.52 30.85
N CYS A 221 -11.33 -34.79 31.16
CA CYS A 221 -12.17 -35.92 30.74
C CYS A 221 -13.51 -35.96 31.49
N SER A 222 -13.51 -35.70 32.79
CA SER A 222 -14.73 -35.62 33.62
C SER A 222 -14.57 -34.50 34.63
N PRO A 223 -14.67 -33.24 34.16
CA PRO A 223 -14.45 -32.11 35.03
C PRO A 223 -15.67 -31.93 35.93
N LYS A 224 -15.60 -32.47 37.15
CA LYS A 224 -16.64 -32.33 38.18
C LYS A 224 -17.03 -30.88 38.48
N ASN A 225 -16.25 -29.90 38.00
CA ASN A 225 -16.47 -28.47 38.15
C ASN A 225 -16.17 -27.65 36.87
N ALA A 226 -16.10 -28.22 35.64
CA ALA A 226 -15.87 -27.35 34.47
C ALA A 226 -17.11 -26.49 34.24
N ASN A 227 -17.01 -25.24 34.67
CA ASN A 227 -17.92 -24.23 34.21
C ASN A 227 -17.59 -24.02 32.73
N LEU A 228 -18.49 -24.38 31.82
CA LEU A 228 -18.34 -24.09 30.39
C LEU A 228 -18.11 -22.58 30.13
N ASN A 229 -18.42 -21.71 31.11
CA ASN A 229 -18.08 -20.29 31.07
C ASN A 229 -16.61 -19.95 31.39
N GLU A 230 -15.85 -20.84 32.03
CA GLU A 230 -14.40 -20.69 32.20
C GLU A 230 -13.63 -21.07 30.94
N ILE A 231 -14.15 -21.99 30.12
CA ILE A 231 -13.63 -22.27 28.76
C ILE A 231 -13.97 -21.13 27.78
N ARG A 232 -14.92 -20.24 28.13
CA ARG A 232 -15.33 -19.06 27.35
C ARG A 232 -14.46 -17.80 27.57
N LYS A 233 -13.60 -17.79 28.59
CA LYS A 233 -12.67 -16.69 28.89
C LYS A 233 -11.26 -17.05 28.45
#